data_AF-A0A2H9MY39-F1
#
_entry.id   AF-A0A2H9MY39-F1
#
_cell.length_a   1.000
_cell.length_b   1.000
_cell.length_c   1.000
_cell.angle_alpha   90.00
_cell.angle_beta   90.00
_cell.angle_gamma   90.00
#
_symmetry.space_group_name_H-M   'P 1'
#
loop_
_entity.id
_entity.type
_entity.pdbx_description
1 polymer ?
#
loop_
_entity_poly.entity_id
_entity_poly.type
_entity_poly.pdbx_seq_one_letter_code
_entity_poly.pdbx_strand_id
1 'polypeptide(L)'
;MDDTHVLNIGFDDTDSPKGMCTTFLAYKIVDLLKKHDTEFLDFPKLIRFNPNIPWKTRGNGAVSLKIRTKNPSKIKNQIKKLVERYSDIKNGANPGLVFYENKEIPDQFSKFSKLALWQLINRNHAKKFATKNNIEFFYQGNGQGLVGAIGAIGYDFKDHTLELLSYRKNSKFGKERKLSAKSVKTMQERTLPFTFNSFDNKK
;
A
#
# COMPACT_ATOMS: atom_id res chain seq x y z
N MET A 1 5.34 -6.23 -32.42
CA MET A 1 4.55 -5.42 -31.48
C MET A 1 5.23 -5.58 -30.14
N ASP A 2 5.63 -4.48 -29.50
CA ASP A 2 6.25 -4.53 -28.18
C ASP A 2 5.15 -4.85 -27.17
N ASP A 3 5.03 -6.11 -26.74
CA ASP A 3 3.98 -6.53 -25.82
C ASP A 3 4.21 -5.84 -24.46
N THR A 4 3.34 -4.88 -24.16
CA THR A 4 3.35 -4.17 -22.88
C THR A 4 2.26 -4.75 -21.99
N HIS A 5 2.63 -5.04 -20.75
CA HIS A 5 1.78 -5.68 -19.76
C HIS A 5 1.29 -4.65 -18.75
N VAL A 6 0.00 -4.68 -18.41
CA VAL A 6 -0.55 -3.89 -17.30
C VAL A 6 -0.49 -4.72 -16.03
N LEU A 7 0.27 -4.24 -15.05
CA LEU A 7 0.50 -4.93 -13.78
C LEU A 7 -0.11 -4.12 -12.64
N ASN A 8 -1.06 -4.74 -11.94
CA ASN A 8 -1.61 -4.24 -10.68
C ASN A 8 -0.87 -4.92 -9.53
N ILE A 9 -0.35 -4.12 -8.61
CA ILE A 9 0.52 -4.56 -7.51
C ILE A 9 -0.19 -4.14 -6.22
N GLY A 10 -0.39 -5.07 -5.30
CA GLY A 10 -0.97 -4.78 -3.98
C GLY A 10 -0.08 -5.33 -2.88
N PHE A 11 0.08 -4.61 -1.78
CA PHE A 11 0.77 -5.13 -0.60
C PHE A 11 0.29 -4.47 0.70
N ASP A 12 0.43 -5.21 1.80
CA ASP A 12 -0.03 -4.82 3.12
C ASP A 12 0.74 -5.56 4.22
N ASP A 13 0.56 -5.12 5.47
CA ASP A 13 1.04 -5.76 6.71
C ASP A 13 2.56 -5.98 6.71
N THR A 14 3.29 -4.97 6.21
CA THR A 14 4.77 -5.00 6.14
C THR A 14 5.43 -4.33 7.34
N ASP A 15 4.68 -3.56 8.12
CA ASP A 15 5.16 -2.84 9.29
C ASP A 15 4.72 -3.45 10.61
N SER A 16 5.39 -3.05 11.68
CA SER A 16 5.04 -3.43 13.04
C SER A 16 4.99 -2.19 13.94
N PRO A 17 4.47 -2.29 15.17
CA PRO A 17 4.56 -1.21 16.15
C PRO A 17 6.00 -0.76 16.45
N LYS A 18 7.00 -1.60 16.18
CA LYS A 18 8.42 -1.33 16.46
C LYS A 18 9.17 -0.71 15.29
N GLY A 19 8.64 -0.77 14.06
CA GLY A 19 9.37 -0.26 12.92
C GLY A 19 8.72 -0.52 11.56
N MET A 20 9.36 0.07 10.55
CA MET A 20 8.92 0.07 9.15
C MET A 20 7.57 0.78 8.94
N CYS A 21 7.14 0.84 7.69
CA CYS A 21 5.87 1.42 7.29
C CYS A 21 5.52 0.93 5.89
N THR A 22 4.31 0.42 5.69
CA THR A 22 3.84 -0.03 4.38
C THR A 22 3.97 1.05 3.29
N THR A 23 3.69 2.31 3.60
CA THR A 23 3.89 3.39 2.61
C THR A 23 5.37 3.71 2.34
N PHE A 24 6.27 3.50 3.31
CA PHE A 24 7.72 3.66 3.06
C PHE A 24 8.24 2.59 2.11
N LEU A 25 7.74 1.35 2.20
CA LEU A 25 8.01 0.32 1.21
C LEU A 25 7.47 0.74 -0.18
N ALA A 26 6.29 1.35 -0.25
CA ALA A 26 5.77 1.91 -1.50
C ALA A 26 6.74 2.92 -2.14
N TYR A 27 7.29 3.84 -1.33
CA TYR A 27 8.32 4.77 -1.79
C TYR A 27 9.55 4.05 -2.36
N LYS A 28 10.01 2.97 -1.71
CA LYS A 28 11.14 2.16 -2.21
C LYS A 28 10.81 1.42 -3.51
N ILE A 29 9.59 0.93 -3.66
CA ILE A 29 9.10 0.32 -4.90
C ILE A 29 9.05 1.37 -6.01
N VAL A 30 8.53 2.57 -5.76
CA VAL A 30 8.51 3.65 -6.76
C VAL A 30 9.92 4.05 -7.19
N ASP A 31 10.87 4.22 -6.26
CA ASP A 31 12.27 4.53 -6.57
C ASP A 31 12.96 3.43 -7.40
N LEU A 32 12.60 2.16 -7.17
CA LEU A 32 13.02 1.05 -8.00
C LEU A 32 12.42 1.14 -9.41
N LEU A 33 11.11 1.32 -9.52
CA LEU A 33 10.38 1.32 -10.80
C LEU A 33 10.83 2.47 -11.71
N LYS A 34 11.12 3.65 -11.16
CA LYS A 34 11.67 4.80 -11.91
C LYS A 34 13.01 4.52 -12.60
N LYS A 35 13.73 3.46 -12.21
CA LYS A 35 14.99 3.03 -12.84
C LYS A 35 14.79 2.03 -13.98
N HIS A 36 13.54 1.66 -14.27
CA HIS A 36 13.16 0.79 -15.38
C HIS A 36 12.28 1.55 -16.37
N ASP A 37 12.18 0.99 -17.58
CA ASP A 37 11.19 1.40 -18.57
C ASP A 37 9.78 0.95 -18.12
N THR A 38 9.18 1.76 -17.24
CA THR A 38 7.85 1.55 -16.68
C THR A 38 7.05 2.85 -16.74
N GLU A 39 5.77 2.73 -17.06
CA GLU A 39 4.81 3.83 -17.03
C GLU A 39 3.88 3.62 -15.83
N PHE A 40 3.72 4.63 -14.99
CA PHE A 40 2.70 4.65 -13.95
C PHE A 40 1.37 5.03 -14.57
N LEU A 41 0.36 4.17 -14.43
CA LEU A 41 -0.98 4.43 -14.97
C LEU A 41 -1.85 5.27 -14.03
N ASP A 42 -1.39 5.47 -12.79
CA ASP A 42 -2.01 6.31 -11.76
C ASP A 42 -1.00 6.56 -10.62
N PHE A 43 -1.35 7.42 -9.66
CA PHE A 43 -0.63 7.52 -8.39
C PHE A 43 -0.75 6.21 -7.58
N PRO A 44 0.25 5.89 -6.72
CA PRO A 44 0.10 4.86 -5.71
C PRO A 44 -1.11 5.17 -4.81
N LYS A 45 -1.92 4.15 -4.53
CA LYS A 45 -3.17 4.28 -3.78
C LYS A 45 -2.96 3.75 -2.36
N LEU A 46 -3.34 4.54 -1.37
CA LEU A 46 -3.35 4.14 0.05
C LEU A 46 -4.80 3.88 0.47
N ILE A 47 -5.13 2.62 0.76
CA ILE A 47 -6.48 2.20 1.14
C ILE A 47 -6.50 1.95 2.64
N ARG A 48 -7.38 2.65 3.36
CA ARG A 48 -7.63 2.43 4.79
C ARG A 48 -8.80 1.47 4.96
N PHE A 49 -8.53 0.29 5.52
CA PHE A 49 -9.55 -0.71 5.85
C PHE A 49 -10.15 -0.47 7.24
N ASN A 50 -11.11 -1.34 7.63
CA ASN A 50 -11.87 -1.23 8.87
C ASN A 50 -10.96 -0.86 10.07
N PRO A 51 -11.13 0.32 10.69
CA PRO A 51 -10.28 0.73 11.79
C PRO A 51 -10.52 -0.09 13.05
N ASN A 52 -11.58 -0.90 13.14
CA ASN A 52 -11.93 -1.65 14.36
C ASN A 52 -11.30 -3.05 14.44
N ILE A 53 -10.39 -3.40 13.51
CA ILE A 53 -9.74 -4.72 13.48
C ILE A 53 -8.74 -4.87 14.65
N PRO A 54 -8.82 -5.92 15.48
CA PRO A 54 -8.01 -6.06 16.70
C PRO A 54 -6.50 -6.18 16.45
N TRP A 55 -6.10 -6.78 15.33
CA TRP A 55 -4.70 -7.04 14.97
C TRP A 55 -4.12 -6.03 13.97
N LYS A 56 -4.76 -4.86 13.82
CA LYS A 56 -4.27 -3.81 12.93
C LYS A 56 -2.93 -3.24 13.42
N THR A 57 -2.07 -2.85 12.48
CA THR A 57 -1.09 -1.79 12.76
C THR A 57 -1.81 -0.43 12.79
N ARG A 58 -1.12 0.63 13.21
CA ARG A 58 -1.75 1.96 13.34
C ARG A 58 -2.29 2.42 11.98
N GLY A 59 -3.62 2.41 11.86
CA GLY A 59 -4.35 2.90 10.69
C GLY A 59 -4.70 1.88 9.61
N ASN A 60 -4.47 0.57 9.80
CA ASN A 60 -4.97 -0.53 8.94
C ASN A 60 -4.93 -0.22 7.42
N GLY A 61 -3.75 0.12 6.90
CA GLY A 61 -3.60 0.69 5.57
C GLY A 61 -2.77 -0.18 4.62
N ALA A 62 -3.35 -0.53 3.47
CA ALA A 62 -2.68 -1.25 2.39
C ALA A 62 -2.37 -0.31 1.22
N VAL A 63 -1.44 -0.72 0.34
CA VAL A 63 -1.05 0.08 -0.83
C VAL A 63 -1.25 -0.71 -2.12
N SER A 64 -1.72 -0.03 -3.17
CA SER A 64 -1.69 -0.55 -4.54
C SER A 64 -1.02 0.39 -5.53
N LEU A 65 -0.42 -0.19 -6.57
CA LEU A 65 0.16 0.52 -7.71
C LEU A 65 -0.33 -0.12 -9.00
N LYS A 66 -0.48 0.69 -10.05
CA LYS A 66 -0.82 0.23 -11.39
C LYS A 66 0.21 0.75 -12.38
N ILE A 67 0.91 -0.15 -13.06
CA ILE A 67 1.98 0.19 -13.99
C ILE A 67 1.79 -0.53 -15.33
N ARG A 68 2.42 0.00 -16.37
CA ARG A 68 2.66 -0.68 -17.64
C ARG A 68 4.16 -0.97 -17.79
N THR A 69 4.50 -2.16 -18.25
CA THR A 69 5.89 -2.59 -18.43
C THR A 69 6.05 -3.65 -19.50
N LYS A 70 7.23 -3.72 -20.13
CA LYS A 70 7.63 -4.83 -21.03
C LYS A 70 8.23 -6.03 -20.28
N ASN A 71 8.60 -5.86 -19.00
CA ASN A 71 9.36 -6.86 -18.23
C ASN A 71 8.69 -7.21 -16.88
N PRO A 72 7.44 -7.72 -16.88
CA PRO A 72 6.69 -7.97 -15.65
C PRO A 72 7.42 -8.91 -14.69
N SER A 73 7.99 -10.01 -15.18
CA SER A 73 8.70 -11.00 -14.34
C SER A 73 9.90 -10.41 -13.60
N LYS A 74 10.68 -9.53 -14.25
CA LYS A 74 11.82 -8.85 -13.62
C LYS A 74 11.35 -7.93 -12.50
N ILE A 75 10.29 -7.17 -12.74
CA ILE A 75 9.72 -6.24 -11.77
C ILE A 75 9.15 -6.99 -10.57
N LYS A 76 8.33 -8.02 -10.79
CA LYS A 76 7.74 -8.85 -9.74
C LYS A 76 8.83 -9.41 -8.80
N ASN A 77 9.90 -9.95 -9.37
CA ASN A 77 11.03 -10.48 -8.62
C ASN A 77 11.76 -9.42 -7.78
N GLN A 78 11.96 -8.21 -8.30
CA GLN A 78 12.62 -7.15 -7.54
C GLN A 78 11.72 -6.56 -6.44
N ILE A 79 10.42 -6.42 -6.71
CA ILE A 79 9.45 -6.00 -5.68
C ILE A 79 9.38 -7.03 -4.56
N LYS A 80 9.33 -8.33 -4.88
CA LYS A 80 9.39 -9.40 -3.87
C LYS A 80 10.61 -9.26 -2.95
N LYS A 81 11.80 -9.01 -3.51
CA LYS A 81 13.02 -8.78 -2.72
C LYS A 81 12.93 -7.53 -1.84
N LEU A 82 12.23 -6.48 -2.28
CA LEU A 82 11.99 -5.30 -1.43
C LEU A 82 11.03 -5.64 -0.28
N VAL A 83 9.96 -6.39 -0.52
CA VAL A 83 9.05 -6.85 0.53
C VAL A 83 9.82 -7.68 1.56
N GLU A 84 10.61 -8.66 1.13
CA GLU A 84 11.44 -9.48 2.03
C GLU A 84 12.43 -8.65 2.85
N ARG A 85 13.02 -7.60 2.25
CA ARG A 85 14.01 -6.74 2.92
C ARG A 85 13.40 -5.77 3.91
N TYR A 86 12.23 -5.21 3.60
CA TYR A 86 11.64 -4.09 4.35
C TYR A 86 10.47 -4.51 5.25
N SER A 87 10.05 -5.77 5.22
CA SER A 87 8.99 -6.25 6.12
C SER A 87 9.53 -6.58 7.51
N ASP A 88 8.87 -6.09 8.55
CA ASP A 88 9.31 -6.25 9.95
C ASP A 88 8.78 -7.55 10.60
N ILE A 89 9.03 -8.68 9.92
CA ILE A 89 8.47 -10.00 10.25
C ILE A 89 8.85 -10.42 11.67
N LYS A 90 10.08 -10.12 12.10
CA LYS A 90 10.59 -10.45 13.43
C LYS A 90 9.79 -9.79 14.55
N ASN A 91 9.05 -8.73 14.26
CA ASN A 91 8.25 -7.97 15.20
C ASN A 91 6.74 -8.11 14.96
N GLY A 92 6.32 -9.12 14.18
CA GLY A 92 4.92 -9.52 14.06
C GLY A 92 4.21 -9.17 12.74
N ALA A 93 4.90 -8.53 11.80
CA ALA A 93 4.34 -8.24 10.47
C ALA A 93 4.05 -9.54 9.69
N ASN A 94 2.92 -9.61 8.99
CA ASN A 94 2.54 -10.75 8.13
C ASN A 94 2.35 -10.30 6.67
N PRO A 95 3.44 -9.90 6.00
CA PRO A 95 3.36 -9.19 4.74
C PRO A 95 2.65 -10.03 3.68
N GLY A 96 1.74 -9.38 2.95
CA GLY A 96 1.14 -9.92 1.75
C GLY A 96 1.53 -9.07 0.55
N LEU A 97 1.86 -9.73 -0.56
CA LEU A 97 2.15 -9.12 -1.85
C LEU A 97 1.35 -9.87 -2.90
N VAL A 98 0.65 -9.14 -3.76
CA VAL A 98 -0.11 -9.71 -4.86
C VAL A 98 0.15 -8.96 -6.16
N PHE A 99 0.11 -9.72 -7.25
CA PHE A 99 0.25 -9.24 -8.61
C PHE A 99 -0.94 -9.74 -9.43
N TYR A 100 -1.59 -8.82 -10.11
CA TYR A 100 -2.66 -9.13 -11.05
C TYR A 100 -2.37 -8.46 -12.39
N GLU A 101 -2.09 -9.29 -13.38
CA GLU A 101 -1.62 -8.87 -14.70
C GLU A 101 -2.79 -8.80 -15.69
N ASN A 102 -3.54 -7.70 -15.60
CA ASN A 102 -4.66 -7.40 -16.49
C ASN A 102 -4.92 -5.90 -16.50
N LYS A 103 -5.42 -5.37 -17.62
CA LYS A 103 -5.85 -3.97 -17.73
C LYS A 103 -7.09 -3.69 -16.87
N GLU A 104 -8.04 -4.62 -16.89
CA GLU A 104 -9.33 -4.51 -16.22
C GLU A 104 -9.33 -5.29 -14.92
N ILE A 105 -9.97 -4.73 -13.88
CA ILE A 105 -10.14 -5.38 -12.58
C ILE A 105 -11.56 -5.93 -12.52
N PRO A 106 -11.76 -7.25 -12.45
CA PRO A 106 -13.11 -7.83 -12.40
C PRO A 106 -13.88 -7.43 -11.14
N ASP A 107 -15.19 -7.25 -11.23
CA ASP A 107 -16.09 -6.80 -10.14
C ASP A 107 -15.93 -7.58 -8.82
N GLN A 108 -15.57 -8.86 -8.89
CA GLN A 108 -15.32 -9.68 -7.71
C GLN A 108 -14.18 -9.14 -6.82
N PHE A 109 -13.21 -8.42 -7.37
CA PHE A 109 -12.16 -7.74 -6.60
C PHE A 109 -12.75 -6.57 -5.81
N SER A 110 -13.66 -5.79 -6.41
CA SER A 110 -14.36 -4.72 -5.72
C SER A 110 -15.33 -5.25 -4.67
N LYS A 111 -15.98 -6.40 -4.91
CA LYS A 111 -16.77 -7.11 -3.90
C LYS A 111 -15.88 -7.55 -2.73
N PHE A 112 -14.71 -8.13 -3.00
CA PHE A 112 -13.74 -8.51 -1.98
C PHE A 112 -13.26 -7.29 -1.18
N SER A 113 -12.90 -6.19 -1.86
CA SER A 113 -12.44 -4.96 -1.23
C SER A 113 -13.51 -4.36 -0.31
N LYS A 114 -14.78 -4.33 -0.77
CA LYS A 114 -15.92 -3.92 0.07
C LYS A 114 -16.06 -4.79 1.32
N LEU A 115 -15.94 -6.12 1.19
CA LEU A 115 -15.96 -7.00 2.36
C LEU A 115 -14.80 -6.68 3.33
N ALA A 116 -13.60 -6.40 2.81
CA ALA A 116 -12.43 -6.07 3.63
C ALA A 116 -12.58 -4.73 4.38
N LEU A 117 -13.38 -3.80 3.85
CA LEU A 117 -13.68 -2.51 4.50
C LEU A 117 -14.58 -2.65 5.72
N TRP A 118 -15.47 -3.65 5.73
CA TRP A 118 -16.53 -3.75 6.76
C TRP A 118 -16.38 -4.97 7.66
N GLN A 119 -15.74 -6.04 7.19
CA GLN A 119 -15.77 -7.35 7.85
C GLN A 119 -14.38 -7.94 8.06
N LEU A 120 -14.35 -8.87 9.01
CA LEU A 120 -13.18 -9.69 9.31
C LEU A 120 -13.03 -10.80 8.26
N ILE A 121 -12.14 -10.61 7.28
CA ILE A 121 -11.89 -11.65 6.27
C ILE A 121 -10.86 -12.66 6.79
N ASN A 122 -11.22 -13.94 6.71
CA ASN A 122 -10.30 -15.04 6.99
C ASN A 122 -9.21 -15.11 5.91
N ARG A 123 -7.93 -15.17 6.31
CA ARG A 123 -6.78 -15.32 5.40
C ARG A 123 -6.89 -16.50 4.41
N ASN A 124 -7.55 -17.60 4.78
CA ASN A 124 -7.77 -18.73 3.88
C ASN A 124 -8.75 -18.37 2.76
N HIS A 125 -9.70 -17.48 3.01
CA HIS A 125 -10.57 -16.93 1.97
C HIS A 125 -9.74 -16.08 0.98
N ALA A 126 -8.80 -15.26 1.46
CA ALA A 126 -7.90 -14.49 0.60
C ALA A 126 -7.04 -15.40 -0.31
N LYS A 127 -6.45 -16.48 0.24
CA LYS A 127 -5.67 -17.46 -0.54
C LYS A 127 -6.53 -18.14 -1.62
N LYS A 128 -7.73 -18.61 -1.25
CA LYS A 128 -8.68 -19.21 -2.20
C LYS A 128 -9.10 -18.23 -3.29
N PHE A 129 -9.36 -16.97 -2.92
CA PHE A 129 -9.69 -15.92 -3.88
C PHE A 129 -8.54 -15.66 -4.85
N ALA A 130 -7.30 -15.58 -4.36
CA ALA A 130 -6.12 -15.37 -5.20
C ALA A 130 -5.94 -16.50 -6.21
N THR A 131 -5.99 -17.77 -5.77
CA THR A 131 -5.87 -18.93 -6.66
C THR A 131 -7.00 -18.99 -7.68
N LYS A 132 -8.26 -18.78 -7.27
CA LYS A 132 -9.42 -18.81 -8.18
C LYS A 132 -9.33 -17.76 -9.30
N ASN A 133 -8.66 -16.64 -9.03
CA ASN A 133 -8.64 -15.47 -9.91
C ASN A 133 -7.29 -15.24 -10.59
N ASN A 134 -6.42 -16.26 -10.60
CA ASN A 134 -5.08 -16.20 -11.20
C ASN A 134 -4.25 -14.99 -10.71
N ILE A 135 -4.40 -14.66 -9.44
CA ILE A 135 -3.58 -13.65 -8.77
C ILE A 135 -2.30 -14.34 -8.33
N GLU A 136 -1.16 -13.86 -8.81
CA GLU A 136 0.14 -14.29 -8.31
C GLU A 136 0.37 -13.65 -6.95
N PHE A 137 0.77 -14.42 -5.95
CA PHE A 137 0.92 -13.90 -4.59
C PHE A 137 2.15 -14.44 -3.87
N PHE A 138 2.67 -13.62 -2.97
CA PHE A 138 3.74 -13.93 -2.04
C PHE A 138 3.33 -13.46 -0.64
N TYR A 139 3.69 -14.22 0.38
CA TYR A 139 3.46 -13.81 1.76
C TYR A 139 4.52 -14.39 2.69
N GLN A 140 4.72 -13.74 3.83
CA GLN A 140 5.51 -14.27 4.95
C GLN A 140 4.69 -14.20 6.24
N GLY A 141 5.07 -15.02 7.22
CA GLY A 141 4.25 -15.22 8.41
C GLY A 141 2.95 -15.93 8.05
N ASN A 142 1.84 -15.46 8.60
CA ASN A 142 0.58 -16.18 8.49
C ASN A 142 -0.25 -15.86 7.22
N GLY A 143 0.14 -14.84 6.45
CA GLY A 143 -0.53 -14.42 5.22
C GLY A 143 -1.73 -13.48 5.41
N GLN A 144 -1.86 -12.83 6.56
CA GLN A 144 -2.91 -11.85 6.83
C GLN A 144 -2.89 -10.67 5.85
N GLY A 145 -1.70 -10.17 5.50
CA GLY A 145 -1.54 -9.06 4.55
C GLY A 145 -2.11 -9.33 3.15
N LEU A 146 -2.36 -10.60 2.77
CA LEU A 146 -3.02 -10.91 1.50
C LEU A 146 -4.43 -10.32 1.41
N VAL A 147 -5.14 -10.18 2.55
CA VAL A 147 -6.47 -9.56 2.59
C VAL A 147 -6.38 -8.10 2.13
N GLY A 148 -5.51 -7.30 2.76
CA GLY A 148 -5.38 -5.90 2.40
C GLY A 148 -4.74 -5.70 1.02
N ALA A 149 -3.79 -6.54 0.63
CA ALA A 149 -3.14 -6.49 -0.68
C ALA A 149 -4.14 -6.72 -1.83
N ILE A 150 -5.03 -7.73 -1.72
CA ILE A 150 -6.10 -7.97 -2.70
C ILE A 150 -7.13 -6.85 -2.66
N GLY A 151 -7.55 -6.45 -1.45
CA GLY A 151 -8.50 -5.37 -1.26
C GLY A 151 -8.03 -4.05 -1.87
N ALA A 152 -6.73 -3.75 -1.79
CA ALA A 152 -6.13 -2.52 -2.32
C ALA A 152 -6.13 -2.47 -3.84
N ILE A 153 -5.97 -3.62 -4.53
CA ILE A 153 -6.15 -3.71 -5.98
C ILE A 153 -7.63 -3.52 -6.35
N GLY A 154 -8.54 -4.11 -5.57
CA GLY A 154 -9.97 -4.09 -5.87
C GLY A 154 -10.72 -2.82 -5.46
N TYR A 155 -10.09 -1.90 -4.74
CA TYR A 155 -10.79 -0.73 -4.20
C TYR A 155 -11.20 0.23 -5.32
N ASP A 156 -12.49 0.52 -5.37
CA ASP A 156 -13.11 1.46 -6.32
C ASP A 156 -13.25 2.83 -5.66
N PHE A 157 -12.43 3.78 -6.08
CA PHE A 157 -12.39 5.15 -5.56
C PHE A 157 -13.48 6.01 -6.19
N LYS A 158 -14.72 5.89 -5.68
CA LYS A 158 -15.82 6.80 -6.04
C LYS A 158 -15.61 8.22 -5.51
N ASP A 159 -14.94 8.31 -4.37
CA ASP A 159 -14.46 9.55 -3.75
C ASP A 159 -13.07 9.27 -3.17
N HIS A 160 -12.20 10.28 -3.16
CA HIS A 160 -10.83 10.14 -2.68
C HIS A 160 -10.22 11.48 -2.26
N THR A 161 -9.17 11.39 -1.46
CA THR A 161 -8.34 12.52 -1.04
C THR A 161 -6.89 12.21 -1.41
N LEU A 162 -6.04 13.25 -1.44
CA LEU A 162 -4.62 13.09 -1.68
C LEU A 162 -3.84 13.28 -0.38
N GLU A 163 -2.86 12.42 -0.13
CA GLU A 163 -1.96 12.50 1.03
C GLU A 163 -0.50 12.58 0.56
N LEU A 164 0.17 13.70 0.85
CA LEU A 164 1.58 13.89 0.53
C LEU A 164 2.45 13.40 1.70
N LEU A 165 3.14 12.27 1.51
CA LEU A 165 3.99 11.66 2.53
C LEU A 165 5.47 12.06 2.37
N SER A 166 6.06 12.58 3.44
CA SER A 166 7.48 12.92 3.51
C SER A 166 8.23 11.97 4.43
N TYR A 167 9.24 11.27 3.91
CA TYR A 167 10.04 10.31 4.69
C TYR A 167 11.34 10.92 5.21
N ARG A 168 11.73 10.51 6.42
CA ARG A 168 12.97 10.97 7.07
C ARG A 168 14.18 10.19 6.55
N LYS A 169 15.36 10.78 6.63
CA LYS A 169 16.62 10.05 6.47
C LYS A 169 16.76 8.98 7.56
N ASN A 170 17.32 7.81 7.22
CA ASN A 170 17.52 6.70 8.16
C ASN A 170 18.25 7.12 9.44
N SER A 171 19.26 8.01 9.34
CA SER A 171 20.03 8.52 10.49
C SER A 171 19.21 9.37 11.49
N LYS A 172 17.95 9.65 11.17
CA LYS A 172 16.99 10.39 12.01
C LYS A 172 15.89 9.50 12.59
N PHE A 173 15.84 8.20 12.27
CA PHE A 173 14.84 7.30 12.84
C PHE A 173 15.03 7.18 14.36
N GLY A 174 13.93 7.05 15.12
CA GLY A 174 13.93 7.07 16.59
C GLY A 174 14.19 8.43 17.25
N LYS A 175 14.78 9.40 16.53
CA LYS A 175 15.02 10.76 17.06
C LYS A 175 13.76 11.62 17.00
N GLU A 176 13.65 12.58 17.90
CA GLU A 176 12.57 13.57 17.92
C GLU A 176 12.39 14.25 16.55
N ARG A 177 11.14 14.52 16.18
CA ARG A 177 10.80 15.22 14.94
C ARG A 177 10.94 16.72 15.16
N LYS A 178 11.85 17.35 14.41
CA LYS A 178 12.00 18.80 14.41
C LYS A 178 11.08 19.40 13.34
N LEU A 179 9.95 19.95 13.76
CA LEU A 179 8.93 20.58 12.91
C LEU A 179 8.50 21.92 13.52
N SER A 180 8.30 22.93 12.68
CA SER A 180 7.77 24.23 13.13
C SER A 180 6.25 24.19 13.10
N ALA A 181 5.62 24.16 14.28
CA ALA A 181 4.16 24.21 14.40
C ALA A 181 3.57 25.45 13.72
N LYS A 182 4.24 26.61 13.84
CA LYS A 182 3.87 27.85 13.15
C LYS A 182 3.86 27.67 11.62
N SER A 183 4.90 27.02 11.07
CA SER A 183 4.98 26.76 9.62
C SER A 183 3.82 25.88 9.14
N VAL A 184 3.52 24.80 9.86
CA VAL A 184 2.41 23.89 9.52
C VAL A 184 1.06 24.62 9.58
N LYS A 185 0.84 25.42 10.62
CA LYS A 185 -0.37 26.24 10.75
C LYS A 185 -0.50 27.23 9.59
N THR A 186 0.56 27.97 9.28
CA THR A 186 0.57 28.93 8.16
C THR A 186 0.31 28.25 6.82
N MET A 187 0.84 27.05 6.60
CA MET A 187 0.56 26.26 5.40
C MET A 187 -0.94 25.96 5.32
N GLN A 188 -1.53 25.34 6.35
CA GLN A 188 -2.95 24.97 6.32
C GLN A 188 -3.87 26.18 6.13
N GLU A 189 -3.62 27.30 6.83
CA GLU A 189 -4.44 28.52 6.70
C GLU A 189 -4.39 29.09 5.29
N ARG A 190 -3.24 29.02 4.60
CA ARG A 190 -3.06 29.56 3.25
C ARG A 190 -3.59 28.67 2.15
N THR A 191 -3.69 27.36 2.38
CA THR A 191 -4.09 26.39 1.36
C THR A 191 -5.45 25.74 1.62
N LEU A 192 -6.19 26.17 2.66
CA LEU A 192 -7.59 25.80 2.86
C LEU A 192 -8.45 26.31 1.69
N PRO A 193 -9.40 25.52 1.14
CA PRO A 193 -9.79 24.16 1.52
C PRO A 193 -9.01 23.03 0.83
N PHE A 194 -8.06 23.34 -0.05
CA PHE A 194 -7.31 22.36 -0.85
C PHE A 194 -6.40 21.45 -0.03
N THR A 195 -5.94 21.92 1.13
CA THR A 195 -5.34 21.09 2.18
C THR A 195 -6.18 21.20 3.43
N PHE A 196 -6.38 20.09 4.14
CA PHE A 196 -7.19 20.04 5.35
C PHE A 196 -6.62 19.01 6.34
N ASN A 197 -7.11 19.03 7.58
CA ASN A 197 -6.77 18.09 8.66
C ASN A 197 -5.25 17.91 8.92
N SER A 198 -4.44 18.90 8.59
CA SER A 198 -2.98 18.92 8.79
C SER A 198 -2.56 19.63 10.08
N PHE A 199 -3.44 20.44 10.68
CA PHE A 199 -3.22 21.15 11.95
C PHE A 199 -4.51 21.22 12.77
N ASP A 200 -4.43 20.92 14.07
CA ASP A 200 -5.54 21.11 15.02
C ASP A 200 -5.30 22.38 15.86
N ASN A 201 -6.29 23.25 15.88
CA ASN A 201 -6.26 24.49 16.65
C ASN A 201 -6.70 24.29 18.11
N LYS A 202 -7.33 23.16 18.43
CA LYS A 202 -7.73 22.79 19.79
C LYS A 202 -6.70 21.81 20.36
N LYS A 203 -6.31 22.03 21.61
CA LYS A 203 -5.50 21.08 22.39
C LYS A 203 -6.41 20.16 23.17
#